data_AF-A0A7G9LA75-F1
#
_entry.id   AF-A0A7G9LA75-F1
#
_cell.length_a   1.000
_cell.length_b   1.000
_cell.length_c   1.000
_cell.angle_alpha   90.00
_cell.angle_beta   90.00
_cell.angle_gamma   90.00
#
_symmetry.space_group_name_H-M   'P 1'
#
loop_
_entity.id
_entity.type
_entity.pdbx_description
1 polymer ?
#
loop_
_entity_poly.entity_id
_entity_poly.type
_entity_poly.pdbx_seq_one_letter_code
_entity_poly.pdbx_strand_id
1 'polypeptide(L)'
;MKTLLILISFIFITNSNIVHQDTILRIDENGNIIGLPKEFGITKFDLSKKYLRIKDKEIVLPSCMNYYFDIHEKPKLKLSASWYHSKDIMPYYLNFDISQKNKDFGYTILIDLETLEIIDIEVSINQGNSTYNHEIKLDEYCLNEYKNGIKTLK
;
A
#
# COMPACT_ATOMS: atom_id res chain seq x y z
N MET A 1 28.28 1.48 43.19
CA MET A 1 28.05 0.36 42.25
C MET A 1 26.56 0.01 42.07
N LYS A 2 25.74 -0.04 43.14
CA LYS A 2 24.29 -0.34 43.02
C LYS A 2 23.49 0.70 42.23
N THR A 3 23.80 1.99 42.38
CA THR A 3 23.15 3.09 41.63
C THR A 3 23.50 3.10 40.14
N LEU A 4 24.69 2.63 39.76
CA LEU A 4 25.10 2.52 38.35
C LEU A 4 24.33 1.39 37.64
N LEU A 5 24.09 0.28 38.33
CA LEU A 5 23.28 -0.84 37.84
C LEU A 5 21.81 -0.45 37.60
N ILE A 6 21.24 0.41 38.45
CA ILE A 6 19.89 0.94 38.27
C ILE A 6 19.82 1.85 37.04
N LEU A 7 20.83 2.71 36.83
CA LEU A 7 20.90 3.60 35.66
C LEU A 7 21.03 2.83 34.34
N ILE A 8 21.84 1.76 34.33
CA ILE A 8 22.00 0.86 33.18
C ILE A 8 20.68 0.12 32.87
N SER A 9 19.91 -0.24 33.89
CA SER A 9 18.60 -0.88 33.71
C SER A 9 17.57 0.01 33.00
N PHE A 10 17.62 1.33 33.17
CA PHE A 10 16.70 2.26 32.49
C PHE A 10 17.01 2.46 31.00
N ILE A 11 18.27 2.27 30.59
CA ILE A 11 18.71 2.43 29.18
C ILE A 11 18.15 1.31 28.28
N PHE A 12 17.83 0.14 28.84
CA PHE A 12 17.26 -0.97 28.07
C PHE A 12 15.73 -0.89 27.89
N ILE A 13 15.04 0.05 28.53
CA ILE A 13 13.57 0.16 28.49
C ILE A 13 13.09 1.16 27.41
N THR A 14 13.99 1.90 26.75
CA THR A 14 13.63 2.98 25.82
C THR A 14 13.62 2.58 24.34
N ASN A 15 13.88 1.32 23.99
CA ASN A 15 14.09 0.89 22.59
C ASN A 15 12.99 -0.01 22.02
N SER A 16 11.74 0.44 22.04
CA SER A 16 10.74 -0.13 21.13
C SER A 16 9.77 0.94 20.64
N ASN A 17 10.29 2.06 20.15
CA ASN A 17 9.60 2.76 19.07
C ASN A 17 9.85 1.94 17.80
N ILE A 18 9.04 0.90 17.58
CA ILE A 18 8.82 0.42 16.22
C ILE A 18 8.18 1.61 15.54
N VAL A 19 8.99 2.40 14.85
CA VAL A 19 8.49 3.50 14.03
C VAL A 19 7.52 2.86 13.05
N HIS A 20 6.23 3.14 13.24
CA HIS A 20 5.13 2.64 12.42
C HIS A 20 5.29 3.21 11.02
N GLN A 21 6.12 2.57 10.22
CA GLN A 21 6.38 2.96 8.85
C GLN A 21 6.09 1.77 7.95
N ASP A 22 5.41 2.04 6.84
CA ASP A 22 5.18 1.04 5.82
C ASP A 22 6.49 0.41 5.39
N THR A 23 6.49 -0.91 5.27
CA THR A 23 7.60 -1.63 4.69
C THR A 23 7.60 -1.41 3.18
N ILE A 24 8.69 -0.88 2.63
CA ILE A 24 8.87 -0.73 1.19
C ILE A 24 9.01 -2.11 0.56
N LEU A 25 8.18 -2.39 -0.44
CA LEU A 25 8.17 -3.65 -1.19
C LEU A 25 8.88 -3.49 -2.52
N ARG A 26 9.33 -4.62 -3.08
CA ARG A 26 9.94 -4.69 -4.41
C ARG A 26 9.13 -5.61 -5.30
N ILE A 27 9.04 -5.29 -6.59
CA ILE A 27 8.49 -6.20 -7.59
C ILE A 27 9.68 -6.75 -8.39
N ASP A 28 9.79 -8.07 -8.51
CA ASP A 28 10.82 -8.70 -9.33
C ASP A 28 10.42 -8.75 -10.82
N GLU A 29 11.33 -9.23 -11.67
CA GLU A 29 11.11 -9.33 -13.12
C GLU A 29 9.94 -10.26 -13.52
N ASN A 30 9.51 -11.15 -12.63
CA ASN A 30 8.40 -12.07 -12.83
C ASN A 30 7.08 -11.53 -12.26
N GLY A 31 7.08 -10.29 -11.76
CA GLY A 31 5.95 -9.65 -11.12
C GLY A 31 5.69 -10.11 -9.69
N ASN A 32 6.60 -10.85 -9.04
CA ASN A 32 6.41 -11.25 -7.64
C ASN A 32 6.67 -10.06 -6.70
N ILE A 33 5.81 -9.91 -5.69
CA ILE A 33 5.99 -8.88 -4.66
C ILE A 33 6.88 -9.43 -3.54
N ILE A 34 8.08 -8.88 -3.39
CA ILE A 34 9.09 -9.25 -2.41
C ILE A 34 9.02 -8.29 -1.21
N GLY A 35 9.04 -8.86 0.00
CA GLY A 35 9.08 -8.14 1.28
C GLY A 35 7.86 -8.34 2.17
N LEU A 36 6.77 -8.91 1.63
CA LEU A 36 5.62 -9.30 2.44
C LEU A 36 5.91 -10.56 3.28
N PRO A 37 5.34 -10.67 4.48
CA PRO A 37 5.40 -11.88 5.29
C PRO A 37 4.86 -13.12 4.58
N LYS A 38 5.37 -14.30 4.97
CA LYS A 38 5.05 -15.58 4.31
C LYS A 38 3.57 -15.96 4.41
N GLU A 39 2.86 -15.49 5.44
CA GLU A 39 1.43 -15.73 5.65
C GLU A 39 0.54 -15.15 4.53
N PHE A 40 1.02 -14.13 3.80
CA PHE A 40 0.33 -13.59 2.62
C PHE A 40 0.57 -14.43 1.35
N GLY A 41 1.32 -15.53 1.45
CA GLY A 41 1.46 -16.53 0.40
C GLY A 41 2.06 -15.99 -0.90
N ILE A 42 1.49 -16.42 -2.03
CA ILE A 42 1.93 -15.99 -3.36
C ILE A 42 1.39 -14.58 -3.61
N THR A 43 2.30 -13.64 -3.85
CA THR A 43 1.95 -12.24 -4.12
C THR A 43 2.51 -11.80 -5.45
N LYS A 44 1.65 -11.25 -6.32
CA LYS A 44 2.04 -10.81 -7.67
C LYS A 44 1.38 -9.50 -8.04
N PHE A 45 2.12 -8.65 -8.74
CA PHE A 45 1.61 -7.47 -9.41
C PHE A 45 2.18 -7.36 -10.83
N ASP A 46 1.29 -7.32 -11.82
CA ASP A 46 1.61 -7.05 -13.22
C ASP A 46 1.01 -5.68 -13.59
N LEU A 47 1.87 -4.66 -13.67
CA LEU A 47 1.46 -3.29 -13.98
C LEU A 47 0.90 -3.12 -15.39
N SER A 48 1.31 -3.96 -16.35
CA SER A 48 0.82 -3.91 -17.72
C SER A 48 -0.63 -4.40 -17.78
N LYS A 49 -0.90 -5.49 -17.07
CA LYS A 49 -2.25 -6.08 -16.99
C LYS A 49 -3.11 -5.47 -15.88
N LYS A 50 -2.54 -4.60 -15.03
CA LYS A 50 -3.11 -4.16 -13.76
C LYS A 50 -3.67 -5.33 -12.93
N TYR A 51 -2.92 -6.43 -12.92
CA TYR A 51 -3.30 -7.64 -12.21
C TYR A 51 -2.63 -7.67 -10.85
N LEU A 52 -3.40 -7.88 -9.79
CA LEU A 52 -2.93 -8.07 -8.42
C LEU A 52 -3.40 -9.44 -7.93
N ARG A 53 -2.47 -10.18 -7.33
CA ARG A 53 -2.77 -11.40 -6.58
C ARG A 53 -2.12 -11.33 -5.23
N ILE A 54 -2.88 -11.68 -4.19
CA ILE A 54 -2.37 -11.92 -2.85
C ILE A 54 -2.99 -13.23 -2.36
N LYS A 55 -2.13 -14.19 -2.02
CA LYS A 55 -2.53 -15.53 -1.57
C LYS A 55 -3.46 -16.23 -2.58
N ASP A 56 -4.70 -16.48 -2.16
CA ASP A 56 -5.78 -17.13 -2.89
C ASP A 56 -6.75 -16.11 -3.50
N LYS A 57 -6.47 -14.81 -3.43
CA LYS A 57 -7.30 -13.78 -4.07
C LYS A 57 -6.58 -13.10 -5.22
N GLU A 58 -7.34 -12.77 -6.27
CA GLU A 58 -6.85 -12.00 -7.40
C GLU A 58 -7.88 -11.01 -7.93
N ILE A 59 -7.38 -9.97 -8.60
CA ILE A 59 -8.18 -9.00 -9.34
C ILE A 59 -7.38 -8.49 -10.55
N VAL A 60 -8.07 -8.26 -11.65
CA VAL A 60 -7.61 -7.36 -12.71
C VAL A 60 -8.33 -6.03 -12.46
N LEU A 61 -7.58 -4.96 -12.19
CA LEU A 61 -8.19 -3.67 -11.87
C LEU A 61 -9.10 -3.23 -13.03
N PRO A 62 -10.33 -2.76 -12.74
CA PRO A 62 -11.26 -2.34 -13.77
C PRO A 62 -10.71 -1.11 -14.51
N SER A 63 -11.15 -0.92 -15.77
CA SER A 63 -10.63 0.14 -16.64
C SER A 63 -10.75 1.55 -16.05
N CYS A 64 -11.78 1.82 -15.23
CA CYS A 64 -11.95 3.08 -14.52
C CYS A 64 -10.80 3.40 -13.53
N MET A 65 -10.09 2.38 -13.03
CA MET A 65 -8.93 2.54 -12.17
C MET A 65 -7.63 2.79 -12.93
N ASN A 66 -7.58 2.49 -14.24
CA ASN A 66 -6.35 2.62 -15.03
C ASN A 66 -5.84 4.06 -15.06
N TYR A 67 -6.75 5.03 -15.03
CA TYR A 67 -6.44 6.45 -15.00
C TYR A 67 -5.37 6.79 -13.95
N TYR A 68 -5.49 6.27 -12.73
CA TYR A 68 -4.57 6.60 -11.64
C TYR A 68 -3.13 6.11 -11.90
N PHE A 69 -2.97 5.02 -12.65
CA PHE A 69 -1.67 4.46 -12.98
C PHE A 69 -1.06 5.07 -14.25
N ASP A 70 -1.90 5.61 -15.14
CA ASP A 70 -1.51 5.97 -16.51
C ASP A 70 -1.54 7.49 -16.78
N ILE A 71 -2.09 8.29 -15.86
CA ILE A 71 -2.15 9.77 -15.98
C ILE A 71 -0.77 10.44 -16.08
N HIS A 72 0.24 9.83 -15.49
CA HIS A 72 1.61 10.29 -15.58
C HIS A 72 2.32 9.64 -16.78
N GLU A 73 3.01 10.43 -17.61
CA GLU A 73 3.77 9.93 -18.76
C GLU A 73 4.93 9.00 -18.35
N LYS A 74 5.54 9.27 -17.19
CA LYS A 74 6.67 8.53 -16.61
C LYS A 74 6.39 8.28 -15.13
N PRO A 75 5.41 7.43 -14.80
CA PRO A 75 5.04 7.19 -13.42
C PRO A 75 6.18 6.48 -12.70
N LYS A 76 6.51 6.98 -11.52
CA LYS A 76 7.24 6.25 -10.49
C LYS A 76 6.19 5.57 -9.62
N LEU A 77 6.19 4.24 -9.66
CA LEU A 77 5.39 3.42 -8.76
C LEU A 77 6.24 3.00 -7.56
N LYS A 78 5.80 3.33 -6.36
CA LYS A 78 6.35 2.80 -5.12
C LYS A 78 5.29 1.93 -4.46
N LEU A 79 5.68 0.71 -4.12
CA LEU A 79 4.84 -0.23 -3.40
C LEU A 79 5.31 -0.31 -1.95
N SER A 80 4.39 -0.20 -1.00
CA SER A 80 4.67 -0.43 0.42
C SER A 80 3.50 -1.12 1.10
N ALA A 81 3.68 -1.63 2.32
CA ALA A 81 2.60 -2.28 3.06
C ALA A 81 2.80 -2.17 4.57
N SER A 82 1.71 -2.31 5.32
CA SER A 82 1.72 -2.35 6.79
C SER A 82 0.87 -3.49 7.32
N TRP A 83 1.40 -4.17 8.33
CA TRP A 83 0.78 -5.35 8.96
C TRP A 83 1.11 -5.48 10.46
N TYR A 84 1.50 -4.38 11.10
CA TYR A 84 1.95 -4.36 12.51
C TYR A 84 0.96 -3.68 13.47
N HIS A 85 -0.16 -3.15 12.97
CA HIS A 85 -1.19 -2.47 13.76
C HIS A 85 -2.36 -3.40 14.08
N SER A 86 -3.21 -3.03 15.03
CA SER A 86 -4.47 -3.74 15.24
C SER A 86 -5.36 -3.61 13.99
N LYS A 87 -5.98 -4.72 13.58
CA LYS A 87 -6.95 -4.74 12.47
C LYS A 87 -8.24 -3.99 12.80
N ASP A 88 -8.54 -3.77 14.08
CA ASP A 88 -9.69 -2.97 14.51
C ASP A 88 -9.53 -1.47 14.19
N ILE A 89 -8.29 -1.01 14.01
CA ILE A 89 -7.97 0.38 13.66
C ILE A 89 -7.91 0.54 12.15
N MET A 90 -7.20 -0.37 11.48
CA MET A 90 -7.06 -0.38 10.03
C MET A 90 -6.75 -1.81 9.57
N PRO A 91 -7.32 -2.29 8.46
CA PRO A 91 -6.93 -3.58 7.89
C PRO A 91 -5.46 -3.54 7.44
N TYR A 92 -4.81 -4.70 7.43
CA TYR A 92 -3.48 -4.80 6.82
C TYR A 92 -3.58 -4.41 5.35
N TYR A 93 -2.66 -3.58 4.88
CA TYR A 93 -2.83 -2.95 3.57
C TYR A 93 -1.57 -2.97 2.72
N LEU A 94 -1.80 -2.99 1.42
CA LEU A 94 -0.88 -2.70 0.34
C LEU A 94 -1.13 -1.27 -0.13
N ASN A 95 -0.07 -0.49 -0.25
CA ASN A 95 -0.08 0.90 -0.69
C ASN A 95 0.63 1.04 -2.03
N PHE A 96 -0.10 1.55 -3.03
CA PHE A 96 0.47 2.05 -4.28
C PHE A 96 0.61 3.57 -4.21
N ASP A 97 1.85 4.05 -4.15
CA ASP A 97 2.21 5.46 -4.33
C ASP A 97 2.63 5.66 -5.78
N ILE A 98 1.83 6.44 -6.51
CA ILE A 98 1.99 6.72 -7.93
C ILE A 98 2.28 8.21 -8.07
N SER A 99 3.50 8.54 -8.48
CA SER A 99 3.94 9.93 -8.62
C SER A 99 4.82 10.12 -9.84
N GLN A 100 5.05 11.36 -10.26
CA GLN A 100 6.03 11.65 -11.31
C GLN A 100 6.92 12.83 -10.91
N LYS A 101 8.22 12.71 -11.22
CA LYS A 101 9.17 13.81 -11.04
C LYS A 101 8.70 15.04 -11.85
N ASN A 102 8.71 16.21 -11.21
CA ASN A 102 8.24 17.49 -11.78
C ASN A 102 6.72 17.55 -12.04
N LYS A 103 5.93 16.64 -11.45
CA LYS A 103 4.49 16.84 -11.27
C LYS A 103 4.23 17.23 -9.83
N ASP A 104 3.27 18.11 -9.65
CA ASP A 104 2.82 18.62 -8.37
C ASP A 104 1.72 17.76 -7.75
N PHE A 105 1.35 16.64 -8.36
CA PHE A 105 0.39 15.71 -7.77
C PHE A 105 0.80 14.24 -7.96
N GLY A 106 0.22 13.38 -7.15
CA GLY A 106 0.32 11.92 -7.23
C GLY A 106 -0.88 11.26 -6.54
N TYR A 107 -0.96 9.94 -6.64
CA TYR A 107 -2.06 9.15 -6.08
C TYR A 107 -1.55 8.12 -5.10
N THR A 108 -2.34 7.90 -4.05
CA THR A 108 -2.18 6.80 -3.11
C THR A 108 -3.41 5.91 -3.22
N ILE A 109 -3.19 4.60 -3.40
CA ILE A 109 -4.26 3.60 -3.40
C ILE A 109 -3.94 2.57 -2.34
N LEU A 110 -4.81 2.45 -1.34
CA LEU A 110 -4.71 1.46 -0.27
C LEU A 110 -5.66 0.29 -0.54
N ILE A 111 -5.11 -0.92 -0.54
CA ILE A 111 -5.85 -2.16 -0.78
C ILE A 111 -5.62 -3.10 0.39
N ASP A 112 -6.68 -3.70 0.92
CA ASP A 112 -6.62 -4.69 1.97
C ASP A 112 -5.87 -5.96 1.52
N LEU A 113 -4.85 -6.37 2.30
CA LEU A 113 -4.00 -7.52 2.01
C LEU A 113 -4.72 -8.87 2.14
N GLU A 114 -5.80 -8.95 2.92
CA GLU A 114 -6.58 -10.16 3.15
C GLU A 114 -7.76 -10.25 2.18
N THR A 115 -8.40 -9.12 1.87
CA THR A 115 -9.66 -9.11 1.11
C THR A 115 -9.52 -8.67 -0.35
N LEU A 116 -8.45 -7.94 -0.69
CA LEU A 116 -8.27 -7.14 -1.91
C LEU A 116 -9.30 -6.01 -2.09
N GLU A 117 -10.06 -5.66 -1.06
CA GLU A 117 -10.96 -4.51 -1.12
C GLU A 117 -10.17 -3.19 -1.09
N ILE A 118 -10.67 -2.16 -1.78
CA ILE A 118 -10.13 -0.81 -1.68
C ILE A 118 -10.45 -0.28 -0.29
N ILE A 119 -9.42 0.14 0.43
CA ILE A 119 -9.55 0.85 1.71
C ILE A 119 -9.70 2.34 1.45
N ASP A 120 -8.84 2.89 0.59
CA ASP A 120 -8.78 4.32 0.34
C ASP A 120 -8.11 4.65 -1.01
N ILE A 121 -8.48 5.78 -1.58
CA ILE A 121 -7.81 6.39 -2.73
C ILE A 121 -7.67 7.88 -2.44
N GLU A 122 -6.46 8.39 -2.48
CA GLU A 122 -6.19 9.81 -2.29
C GLU A 122 -5.41 10.40 -3.47
N VAL A 123 -5.61 11.67 -3.74
CA VAL A 123 -4.66 12.50 -4.50
C VAL A 123 -3.92 13.42 -3.54
N SER A 124 -2.60 13.39 -3.61
CA SER A 124 -1.72 14.35 -2.93
C SER A 124 -1.33 15.44 -3.92
N ILE A 125 -1.56 16.71 -3.57
CA ILE A 125 -1.23 17.90 -4.37
C ILE A 125 -0.24 18.76 -3.60
N ASN A 126 0.95 18.97 -4.16
CA ASN A 126 2.00 19.82 -3.67
C ASN A 126 1.80 21.26 -4.18
N GLN A 127 1.64 22.22 -3.27
CA GLN A 127 1.58 23.64 -3.61
C GLN A 127 2.60 24.41 -2.76
N GLY A 128 3.68 24.86 -3.40
CA GLY A 128 4.80 25.46 -2.69
C GLY A 128 5.44 24.46 -1.72
N ASN A 129 5.41 24.77 -0.42
CA ASN A 129 5.97 23.94 0.64
C ASN A 129 4.91 23.07 1.37
N SER A 130 3.68 23.03 0.85
CA SER A 130 2.57 22.32 1.47
C SER A 130 2.08 21.19 0.57
N THR A 131 1.63 20.09 1.19
CA THR A 131 0.96 18.97 0.52
C THR A 131 -0.47 18.86 1.04
N TYR A 132 -1.43 18.79 0.11
CA TYR A 132 -2.86 18.64 0.40
C TYR A 132 -3.29 17.26 -0.08
N ASN A 133 -3.95 16.49 0.78
CA ASN A 133 -4.53 15.20 0.41
C ASN A 133 -6.05 15.34 0.27
N HIS A 134 -6.59 14.76 -0.80
CA HIS A 134 -8.02 14.70 -1.04
C HIS A 134 -8.43 13.25 -1.31
N GLU A 135 -9.39 12.76 -0.54
CA GLU A 135 -10.05 11.47 -0.78
C GLU A 135 -10.76 11.50 -2.15
N ILE A 136 -10.59 10.41 -2.90
CA ILE A 136 -11.24 10.16 -4.18
C ILE A 136 -12.25 9.06 -3.98
N LYS A 137 -13.52 9.40 -4.21
CA LYS A 137 -14.60 8.42 -4.22
C LYS A 137 -14.81 7.92 -5.63
N LEU A 138 -14.68 6.60 -5.81
CA LEU A 138 -15.09 5.95 -7.05
C LEU A 138 -16.60 6.09 -7.21
N ASP A 139 -17.05 6.28 -8.46
CA ASP A 139 -18.46 6.17 -8.77
C ASP A 139 -18.98 4.74 -8.53
N GLU A 140 -20.31 4.62 -8.42
CA GLU A 140 -20.95 3.35 -8.10
C GLU A 140 -20.64 2.25 -9.14
N TYR A 141 -20.53 2.64 -10.41
CA TYR A 141 -20.21 1.70 -11.49
C TYR A 141 -18.80 1.12 -11.30
N CYS A 142 -17.80 1.97 -11.10
CA CYS A 142 -16.41 1.57 -10.92
C CYS A 142 -16.22 0.73 -9.65
N LEU A 143 -16.89 1.12 -8.54
CA LEU A 143 -16.86 0.36 -7.30
C LEU A 143 -17.47 -1.04 -7.46
N ASN A 144 -18.59 -1.15 -8.19
CA ASN A 144 -19.22 -2.44 -8.46
C ASN A 144 -18.37 -3.32 -9.37
N GLU A 145 -17.79 -2.76 -10.44
CA GLU A 145 -16.86 -3.47 -11.32
C GLU A 145 -15.63 -3.98 -10.55
N TYR A 146 -15.07 -3.15 -9.65
CA TYR A 146 -13.95 -3.55 -8.80
C TYR A 146 -14.33 -4.74 -7.90
N LYS A 147 -15.44 -4.61 -7.14
CA LYS A 147 -15.91 -5.64 -6.21
C LYS A 147 -16.19 -6.97 -6.92
N ASN A 148 -16.86 -6.92 -8.06
CA ASN A 148 -17.18 -8.11 -8.86
C ASN A 148 -15.94 -8.74 -9.53
N GLY A 149 -14.86 -7.96 -9.71
CA GLY A 149 -13.60 -8.42 -10.28
C GLY A 149 -12.75 -9.26 -9.34
N ILE A 150 -12.96 -9.17 -8.02
CA ILE A 150 -12.23 -9.96 -7.02
C ILE A 150 -12.65 -11.42 -7.12
N LYS A 151 -11.67 -12.31 -7.30
CA LYS A 151 -11.87 -13.75 -7.39
C LYS A 151 -11.09 -14.48 -6.31
N THR A 152 -11.69 -15.50 -5.73
CA THR A 152 -10.99 -16.48 -4.89
C THR A 152 -10.59 -17.68 -5.75
N LEU A 153 -9.30 -17.97 -5.81
CA LEU A 153 -8.70 -19.12 -6.45
C LEU A 153 -8.97 -20.37 -5.62
N LYS A 154 -9.34 -21.46 -6.30
CA LYS A 154 -9.57 -22.78 -5.70
C LYS A 154 -8.27 -23.56 -5.55
#